data_AF-A0A1R3UMD9-F1
#
_entry.id   AF-A0A1R3UMD9-F1
#
_cell.length_a   1.000
_cell.length_b   1.000
_cell.length_c   1.000
_cell.angle_alpha   90.00
_cell.angle_beta   90.00
_cell.angle_gamma   90.00
#
_symmetry.space_group_name_H-M   'P 1'
#
loop_
_entity.id
_entity.type
_entity.pdbx_description
1 polymer ?
#
loop_
_entity_poly.entity_id
_entity_poly.type
_entity_poly.pdbx_seq_one_letter_code
_entity_poly.pdbx_strand_id
1 'polypeptide(L)' 'MWNNPKLHTPDRRKVWVACDEHRDYLANFLNMRGFLRETVPMDEFEG' A
#
# COMPACT_ATOMS: atom_id res chain seq x y z
N MET A 1 -0.74 2.90 -1.11
CA MET A 1 -2.16 2.56 -1.41
C MET A 1 -2.24 1.43 -2.46
N TRP A 2 -3.32 0.62 -2.50
CA TRP A 2 -3.53 -0.44 -3.51
C TRP A 2 -5.01 -0.67 -3.92
N ASN A 3 -5.27 -1.30 -5.07
CA ASN A 3 -6.58 -1.65 -5.63
C ASN A 3 -6.59 -3.11 -6.17
N ASN A 4 -7.42 -4.02 -5.60
CA ASN A 4 -7.72 -5.33 -6.19
C ASN A 4 -9.01 -5.27 -7.04
N PRO A 5 -8.92 -5.22 -8.36
CA PRO A 5 -10.12 -5.21 -9.19
C PRO A 5 -10.91 -6.54 -9.14
N LYS A 6 -10.32 -7.66 -8.67
CA LYS A 6 -11.02 -8.95 -8.53
C LYS A 6 -11.89 -9.05 -7.27
N LEU A 7 -11.65 -8.23 -6.25
CA LEU A 7 -12.34 -8.28 -4.96
C LEU A 7 -13.05 -6.98 -4.58
N HIS A 8 -12.64 -5.85 -5.16
CA HIS A 8 -13.11 -4.53 -4.79
C HIS A 8 -13.37 -3.65 -6.01
N THR A 9 -14.26 -2.66 -5.82
CA THR A 9 -14.46 -1.58 -6.79
C THR A 9 -13.19 -0.75 -6.94
N PRO A 10 -12.97 -0.10 -8.09
CA PRO A 10 -11.76 0.66 -8.35
C PRO A 10 -11.48 1.81 -7.35
N ASP A 11 -12.55 2.34 -6.74
CA ASP A 11 -12.48 3.39 -5.71
C ASP A 11 -11.91 2.92 -4.37
N ARG A 12 -11.92 1.61 -4.09
CA ARG A 12 -11.46 1.13 -2.79
C ARG A 12 -9.94 1.02 -2.76
N ARG A 13 -9.31 2.00 -2.11
CA ARG A 13 -7.88 1.99 -1.80
C ARG A 13 -7.63 1.28 -0.47
N LYS A 14 -6.71 0.31 -0.47
CA LYS A 14 -6.21 -0.31 0.77
C LYS A 14 -4.94 0.38 1.23
N VAL A 15 -4.91 0.76 2.51
CA VAL A 15 -3.74 1.30 3.21
C VAL A 15 -3.03 0.16 3.95
N TRP A 16 -1.71 0.13 3.85
CA TRP A 16 -0.85 -0.80 4.59
C TRP A 16 0.17 0.03 5.34
N VAL A 17 0.30 -0.20 6.64
CA VAL A 17 1.25 0.50 7.51
C VAL A 17 2.41 -0.43 7.84
N ALA A 18 3.60 0.14 7.98
CA ALA A 18 4.81 -0.55 8.43
C ALA A 18 5.65 0.41 9.28
N CYS A 19 6.36 -0.12 10.27
CA CYS A 19 7.46 0.61 10.90
C CYS A 19 8.71 0.60 10.00
N ASP A 20 9.72 1.39 10.34
CA ASP A 20 10.94 1.54 9.54
C ASP A 20 11.65 0.21 9.27
N GLU A 21 11.72 -0.68 10.28
CA GLU A 21 12.32 -2.01 10.16
C GLU A 21 11.64 -2.87 9.08
N HIS A 22 10.32 -2.74 8.94
CA HIS A 22 9.52 -3.60 8.07
C HIS A 22 9.14 -2.92 6.74
N ARG A 23 9.44 -1.63 6.57
CA ARG A 23 9.05 -0.83 5.41
C ARG A 23 9.57 -1.45 4.11
N ASP A 24 10.86 -1.75 4.05
CA ASP A 24 11.50 -2.23 2.81
C ASP A 24 11.01 -3.62 2.41
N TYR A 25 10.83 -4.50 3.40
CA TYR A 25 10.27 -5.83 3.16
C TYR A 25 8.85 -5.74 2.58
N LEU A 26 7.98 -4.93 3.20
CA LEU A 26 6.60 -4.76 2.74
C LEU A 26 6.54 -4.10 1.36
N ALA A 27 7.35 -3.07 1.11
CA ALA A 27 7.42 -2.41 -0.19
C ALA A 27 7.81 -3.40 -1.29
N ASN A 28 8.84 -4.21 -1.05
CA ASN A 28 9.27 -5.26 -1.99
C ASN A 28 8.18 -6.31 -2.22
N PHE A 29 7.55 -6.80 -1.14
CA PHE A 29 6.44 -7.76 -1.22
C PHE A 29 5.27 -7.27 -2.08
N LEU A 30 4.91 -5.99 -1.94
CA LEU A 30 3.84 -5.37 -2.71
C LEU A 30 4.28 -5.08 -4.15
N ASN A 31 5.51 -4.61 -4.36
CA ASN A 31 6.05 -4.31 -5.68
C ASN A 31 6.14 -5.57 -6.56
N MET A 32 6.62 -6.68 -6.03
CA MET A 32 6.70 -7.96 -6.76
C MET A 32 5.35 -8.46 -7.28
N ARG A 33 4.24 -8.05 -6.64
CA ARG A 33 2.87 -8.40 -7.06
C ARG A 33 2.18 -7.32 -7.88
N GLY A 34 2.87 -6.21 -8.17
CA GLY A 34 2.27 -5.03 -8.82
C GLY A 34 1.25 -4.32 -7.94
N PHE A 35 1.35 -4.48 -6.62
CA PHE A 35 0.39 -3.93 -5.66
C PHE A 35 0.81 -2.59 -5.08
N LEU A 36 2.09 -2.24 -5.15
CA LEU A 36 2.58 -0.98 -4.62
C LEU A 36 2.18 0.17 -5.57
N ARG A 37 1.37 1.12 -5.12
CA ARG A 37 1.13 2.39 -5.86
C ARG A 37 1.95 3.55 -5.34
N GLU A 38 1.94 3.75 -4.02
CA GLU A 38 2.58 4.89 -3.37
C GLU A 38 2.82 4.59 -1.90
N THR A 39 3.84 5.25 -1.36
CA THR A 39 4.18 5.32 0.06
C THR A 39 4.04 6.76 0.51
N VAL A 40 3.28 6.99 1.57
CA VAL A 40 3.08 8.31 2.17
C VAL A 40 3.46 8.18 3.65
N PRO A 41 4.17 9.16 4.24
CA PRO A 41 4.35 9.24 5.68
C PRO A 41 3.01 9.16 6.41
N MET A 42 2.99 8.51 7.57
CA MET A 42 1.72 8.25 8.28
C MET A 42 1.06 9.54 8.76
N ASP A 43 1.86 10.55 9.10
CA ASP A 43 1.45 11.90 9.50
C ASP A 43 0.91 12.75 8.34
N GLU A 44 1.21 12.37 7.09
CA GLU A 44 0.71 13.04 5.88
C GLU A 44 -0.49 12.30 5.24
N PHE A 45 -0.94 11.18 5.83
CA PHE A 45 -2.02 10.38 5.26
C PHE A 45 -3.42 10.91 5.66
N GLU A 46 -4.20 11.39 4.67
CA GLU A 46 -5.50 12.04 4.91
C GLU A 46 -6.77 11.16 4.80
N GLY A 47 -6.64 9.85 4.50
CA GLY A 47 -7.78 8.90 4.58
C GLY A 47 -8.65 8.81 3.34
#